data_AF-A0A6A3H867-F1
#
_entry.id   AF-A0A6A3H867-F1
#
_cell.length_a   1.000
_cell.length_b   1.000
_cell.length_c   1.000
_cell.angle_alpha   90.00
_cell.angle_beta   90.00
_cell.angle_gamma   90.00
#
_symmetry.space_group_name_H-M   'P 1'
#
loop_
_entity.id
_entity.type
_entity.pdbx_description
1 polymer ?
#
loop_
_entity_poly.entity_id
_entity_poly.type
_entity_poly.pdbx_seq_one_letter_code
_entity_poly.pdbx_strand_id
1 'polypeptide(L)'
;MASTESLEVEGVTTFSASPWYRYILELTDDKLTIWMENQSNKSQWFSCELSKNDFVSSKNALSCASAVDYVKQALDSDLSESSDVKRELIKIGGGSVRLEVTMEFRSLCSTWTIENKFELKPGTVKRIHS
;
A
#
# COMPACT_ATOMS: atom_id res chain seq x y z
N MET A 1 22.85 -0.61 17.03
CA MET A 1 21.58 0.04 17.40
C MET A 1 20.90 0.33 16.08
N ALA A 2 19.96 -0.52 15.65
CA ALA A 2 19.21 -0.25 14.42
C ALA A 2 18.20 0.84 14.76
N SER A 3 18.32 2.00 14.13
CA SER A 3 17.29 3.03 14.21
C SER A 3 16.02 2.43 13.63
N THR A 4 14.97 2.27 14.44
CA THR A 4 13.66 1.89 13.93
C THR A 4 13.16 3.03 13.06
N GLU A 5 13.20 2.87 11.74
CA GLU A 5 12.78 3.90 10.81
C GLU A 5 11.25 3.93 10.77
N SER A 6 10.66 4.93 11.41
CA SER A 6 9.23 5.21 11.28
C SER A 6 8.96 6.04 10.03
N LEU A 7 7.93 5.67 9.27
CA LEU A 7 7.50 6.40 8.07
C LEU A 7 6.01 6.70 8.17
N GLU A 8 5.62 7.95 7.98
CA GLU A 8 4.23 8.33 7.75
C GLU A 8 4.14 9.03 6.40
N VAL A 9 3.30 8.51 5.50
CA VAL A 9 3.07 9.08 4.18
C VAL A 9 1.57 9.27 3.99
N GLU A 10 1.16 10.49 3.67
CA GLU A 10 -0.19 10.80 3.22
C GLU A 10 -0.17 11.08 1.71
N GLY A 11 -1.20 10.60 1.00
CA GLY A 11 -1.40 11.00 -0.39
C GLY A 11 -2.82 10.78 -0.90
N VAL A 12 -2.98 11.06 -2.20
CA VAL A 12 -4.24 10.89 -2.93
C VAL A 12 -4.01 10.00 -4.15
N THR A 13 -4.95 9.13 -4.47
CA THR A 13 -4.93 8.26 -5.65
C THR A 13 -6.32 8.08 -6.26
N THR A 14 -6.37 7.64 -7.51
CA THR A 14 -7.60 7.19 -8.17
C THR A 14 -7.41 5.77 -8.67
N PHE A 15 -8.40 4.92 -8.41
CA PHE A 15 -8.48 3.60 -9.04
C PHE A 15 -9.45 3.72 -10.22
N SER A 16 -9.00 3.38 -11.43
CA SER A 16 -9.86 3.29 -12.62
C SER A 16 -10.79 4.50 -12.83
N ALA A 17 -10.19 5.69 -12.98
CA ALA A 17 -10.81 6.99 -13.35
C ALA A 17 -11.72 7.70 -12.33
N SER A 18 -12.27 7.03 -11.31
CA SER A 18 -12.96 7.64 -10.16
C SER A 18 -13.54 6.54 -9.27
N PRO A 19 -13.66 6.74 -7.94
CA PRO A 19 -13.51 7.99 -7.20
C PRO A 19 -12.06 8.31 -6.76
N TRP A 20 -11.86 9.49 -6.17
CA TRP A 20 -10.62 9.86 -5.48
C TRP A 20 -10.56 9.22 -4.10
N TYR A 21 -9.38 8.72 -3.76
CA TYR A 21 -9.08 8.10 -2.49
C TYR A 21 -7.94 8.86 -1.81
N ARG A 22 -8.07 9.11 -0.51
CA ARG A 22 -6.94 9.46 0.36
C ARG A 22 -6.39 8.21 0.98
N TYR A 23 -5.08 8.17 1.18
CA TYR A 23 -4.45 7.07 1.89
C TYR A 23 -3.40 7.61 2.87
N ILE A 24 -3.18 6.85 3.93
CA ILE A 24 -2.09 7.06 4.88
C ILE A 24 -1.37 5.72 5.03
N LEU A 25 -0.04 5.74 4.89
CA LEU A 25 0.85 4.62 5.15
C LEU A 25 1.63 4.95 6.41
N GLU A 26 1.40 4.20 7.46
CA GLU A 26 2.11 4.33 8.73
C GLU A 26 2.99 3.09 8.90
N LEU A 27 4.30 3.25 8.94
CA LEU A 27 5.25 2.21 9.27
C LEU A 27 5.84 2.55 10.64
N THR A 28 5.54 1.72 11.64
CA THR A 28 6.05 1.86 13.01
C THR A 28 6.55 0.50 13.47
N ASP A 29 7.77 0.40 14.00
CA ASP A 29 8.37 -0.87 14.44
C ASP A 29 8.34 -1.98 13.36
N ASP A 30 8.67 -1.64 12.11
CA ASP A 30 8.60 -2.53 10.93
C ASP A 30 7.20 -3.10 10.63
N LYS A 31 6.16 -2.50 11.22
CA LYS A 31 4.76 -2.85 10.97
C LYS A 31 4.07 -1.77 10.17
N LEU A 32 3.56 -2.16 9.02
CA LEU A 32 2.83 -1.30 8.11
C LEU A 32 1.33 -1.32 8.44
N THR A 33 0.75 -0.15 8.59
CA THR A 33 -0.69 0.07 8.61
C THR A 33 -1.08 0.92 7.41
N ILE A 34 -2.03 0.42 6.63
CA ILE A 34 -2.58 1.12 5.47
C ILE A 34 -3.96 1.63 5.86
N TRP A 35 -4.16 2.92 5.73
CA TRP A 35 -5.46 3.55 5.87
C TRP A 35 -5.90 4.13 4.53
N MET A 36 -7.19 4.06 4.25
CA MET A 36 -7.75 4.56 3.01
C MET A 36 -9.16 5.12 3.20
N GLU A 37 -9.42 6.28 2.60
CA GLU A 37 -10.73 6.91 2.54
C GLU A 37 -11.15 7.12 1.09
N ASN A 38 -12.38 6.75 0.76
CA ASN A 38 -13.04 7.21 -0.44
C ASN A 38 -13.59 8.62 -0.19
N GLN A 39 -13.08 9.61 -0.92
CA GLN A 39 -13.48 11.00 -0.70
C GLN A 39 -14.92 11.31 -1.10
N SER A 40 -15.50 10.53 -2.03
CA SER A 40 -16.83 10.77 -2.56
C SER A 40 -17.94 10.39 -1.59
N ASN A 41 -17.77 9.29 -0.84
CA ASN A 41 -18.77 8.79 0.10
C ASN A 41 -18.30 8.75 1.56
N LYS A 42 -17.04 9.15 1.82
CA LYS A 42 -16.41 9.14 3.15
C LYS A 42 -16.30 7.76 3.80
N SER A 43 -16.40 6.69 3.02
CA SER A 43 -16.12 5.34 3.50
C SER A 43 -14.63 5.18 3.79
N GLN A 44 -14.30 4.58 4.93
CA GLN A 44 -12.94 4.41 5.41
C GLN A 44 -12.63 2.93 5.62
N TRP A 45 -11.39 2.54 5.30
CA TRP A 45 -10.87 1.20 5.49
C TRP A 45 -9.46 1.25 6.05
N PHE A 46 -9.09 0.21 6.81
CA PHE A 46 -7.76 0.09 7.39
C PHE A 46 -7.29 -1.37 7.39
N SER A 47 -5.99 -1.58 7.23
CA SER A 47 -5.37 -2.89 7.40
C SER A 47 -5.17 -3.21 8.88
N CYS A 48 -4.98 -4.49 9.20
CA CYS A 48 -4.30 -4.85 10.44
C CYS A 48 -2.82 -4.42 10.36
N GLU A 49 -2.08 -4.48 11.48
CA GLU A 49 -0.62 -4.34 11.46
C GLU A 49 0.00 -5.44 10.59
N LEU A 50 0.68 -5.05 9.51
CA LEU A 50 1.33 -5.95 8.56
C LEU A 50 2.83 -5.97 8.83
N SER A 51 3.39 -7.14 9.12
CA SER A 51 4.83 -7.33 9.21
C SER A 51 5.46 -7.35 7.82
N LYS A 52 6.77 -7.15 7.72
CA LYS A 52 7.51 -7.27 6.45
C LYS A 52 7.20 -8.57 5.70
N ASN A 53 7.02 -9.70 6.40
CA ASN A 53 6.72 -10.98 5.76
C ASN A 53 5.31 -11.04 5.13
N ASP A 54 4.40 -10.15 5.51
CA ASP A 54 3.07 -10.07 4.93
C ASP A 54 3.06 -9.41 3.53
N PHE A 55 4.10 -8.62 3.20
CA PHE A 55 4.21 -7.90 1.92
C PHE A 55 5.56 -8.07 1.21
N VAL A 56 6.47 -8.88 1.78
CA VAL A 56 7.73 -9.28 1.17
C VAL A 56 7.79 -10.81 1.16
N SER A 57 7.60 -11.40 -0.01
CA SER A 57 7.80 -12.84 -0.21
C SER A 57 9.25 -13.15 -0.58
N SER A 58 9.67 -14.41 -0.42
CA SER A 58 11.02 -14.85 -0.82
C SER A 58 11.34 -14.61 -2.30
N LYS A 59 10.31 -14.49 -3.17
CA LYS A 59 10.47 -14.17 -4.60
C LYS A 59 10.80 -12.70 -4.85
N ASN A 60 10.41 -11.84 -3.91
CA ASN A 60 10.42 -10.39 -4.04
C ASN A 60 11.37 -9.74 -3.01
N ALA A 61 12.08 -10.57 -2.23
CA ALA A 61 13.02 -10.17 -1.20
C ALA A 61 14.32 -9.65 -1.82
N LEU A 62 14.58 -8.37 -1.61
CA LEU A 62 15.80 -7.66 -1.95
C LEU A 62 16.63 -7.59 -0.66
N SER A 63 17.82 -8.18 -0.69
CA SER A 63 18.70 -8.31 0.48
C SER A 63 19.15 -6.96 1.06
N CYS A 64 19.10 -5.88 0.26
CA CYS A 64 19.45 -4.53 0.67
C CYS A 64 18.24 -3.63 0.96
N ALA A 65 17.00 -4.11 0.82
CA ALA A 65 15.81 -3.27 0.99
C ALA A 65 15.22 -3.38 2.40
N SER A 66 15.03 -2.23 3.05
CA SER A 66 14.29 -2.06 4.30
C SER A 66 12.78 -2.15 4.07
N ALA A 67 11.97 -2.27 5.14
CA ALA A 67 10.52 -2.19 5.03
C ALA A 67 10.08 -0.82 4.45
N VAL A 68 10.78 0.26 4.82
CA VAL A 68 10.57 1.61 4.27
C VAL A 68 10.75 1.64 2.76
N ASP A 69 11.80 1.01 2.23
CA ASP A 69 12.06 0.98 0.78
C ASP A 69 10.92 0.29 0.02
N TYR A 70 10.41 -0.80 0.57
CA TYR A 70 9.24 -1.48 0.01
C TYR A 70 7.99 -0.61 0.05
N VAL A 71 7.71 0.05 1.18
CA VAL A 71 6.53 0.92 1.29
C VAL A 71 6.63 2.09 0.32
N LYS A 72 7.80 2.72 0.24
CA LYS A 72 8.03 3.87 -0.66
C LYS A 72 7.94 3.47 -2.13
N GLN A 73 8.59 2.37 -2.50
CA GLN A 73 8.51 1.87 -3.86
C GLN A 73 7.10 1.38 -4.20
N ALA A 74 6.42 0.76 -3.24
CA ALA A 74 5.19 0.07 -3.53
C ALA A 74 3.95 0.99 -3.56
N LEU A 75 3.89 1.87 -2.59
CA LEU A 75 2.68 2.59 -2.23
C LEU A 75 2.85 4.12 -2.29
N ASP A 76 4.07 4.65 -2.12
CA ASP A 76 4.37 6.10 -2.19
C ASP A 76 4.81 6.55 -3.60
N SER A 77 5.44 5.68 -4.40
CA SER A 77 5.92 6.02 -5.74
C SER A 77 4.75 6.51 -6.57
N ASP A 78 4.83 7.81 -6.91
CA ASP A 78 3.78 8.68 -7.45
C ASP A 78 2.61 7.88 -8.01
N LEU A 79 1.51 7.84 -7.25
CA LEU A 79 0.31 7.06 -7.57
C LEU A 79 -0.39 7.45 -8.86
N SER A 80 0.19 8.41 -9.57
CA SER A 80 -0.26 8.98 -10.80
C SER A 80 0.11 8.12 -12.02
N GLU A 81 1.37 7.83 -12.34
CA GLU A 81 1.70 7.46 -13.75
C GLU A 81 2.95 6.57 -13.98
N SER A 82 3.32 5.66 -13.07
CA SER A 82 4.32 4.64 -13.41
C SER A 82 3.65 3.46 -14.13
N SER A 83 3.98 3.25 -15.42
CA SER A 83 3.46 2.13 -16.23
C SER A 83 3.77 0.74 -15.66
N ASP A 84 4.77 0.68 -14.78
CA ASP A 84 5.29 -0.54 -14.18
C ASP A 84 4.56 -0.93 -12.88
N VAL A 85 3.71 -0.05 -12.33
CA VAL A 85 2.96 -0.29 -11.10
C VAL A 85 1.45 -0.24 -11.36
N LYS A 86 0.81 -1.40 -11.26
CA LYS A 86 -0.66 -1.54 -11.34
C LYS A 86 -1.25 -1.65 -9.95
N ARG A 87 -2.34 -0.92 -9.72
CA ARG A 87 -3.02 -0.90 -8.43
C ARG A 87 -4.52 -1.01 -8.67
N GLU A 88 -5.16 -1.92 -7.96
CA GLU A 88 -6.58 -2.17 -8.08
C GLU A 88 -7.21 -2.25 -6.69
N LEU A 89 -8.41 -1.68 -6.57
CA LEU A 89 -9.21 -1.77 -5.36
C LEU A 89 -10.45 -2.62 -5.61
N ILE A 90 -10.45 -3.82 -5.03
CA ILE A 90 -11.51 -4.81 -5.22
C ILE A 90 -12.43 -4.78 -3.99
N LYS A 91 -13.73 -4.61 -4.20
CA LYS A 91 -14.71 -4.75 -3.11
C LYS A 91 -14.86 -6.23 -2.76
N ILE A 92 -14.67 -6.56 -1.49
CA ILE A 92 -14.88 -7.91 -0.96
C ILE A 92 -16.14 -7.92 -0.07
N GLY A 93 -16.62 -9.12 0.27
CA GLY A 93 -17.81 -9.28 1.09
C GLY A 93 -17.71 -8.58 2.45
N GLY A 94 -18.85 -8.21 3.03
CA GLY A 94 -18.91 -7.60 4.36
C GLY A 94 -18.40 -6.16 4.43
N GLY A 95 -18.38 -5.43 3.31
CA GLY A 95 -17.97 -4.02 3.27
C GLY A 95 -16.46 -3.79 3.35
N SER A 96 -15.66 -4.85 3.38
CA SER A 96 -14.20 -4.78 3.30
C SER A 96 -13.77 -4.55 1.85
N VAL A 97 -12.54 -4.10 1.66
CA VAL A 97 -11.93 -3.93 0.34
C VAL A 97 -10.55 -4.58 0.33
N ARG A 98 -10.10 -5.03 -0.84
CA ARG A 98 -8.77 -5.57 -1.06
C ARG A 98 -8.01 -4.66 -2.00
N LEU A 99 -6.90 -4.13 -1.54
CA LEU A 99 -5.94 -3.39 -2.35
C LEU A 99 -4.95 -4.38 -2.93
N GLU A 100 -4.97 -4.56 -4.24
CA GLU A 100 -4.00 -5.38 -4.98
C GLU A 100 -3.00 -4.46 -5.66
N VAL A 101 -1.72 -4.75 -5.45
CA VAL A 101 -0.60 -3.95 -5.94
C VAL A 101 0.34 -4.88 -6.69
N THR A 102 0.48 -4.65 -7.99
CA THR A 102 1.31 -5.44 -8.88
C THR A 102 2.41 -4.55 -9.46
N MET A 103 3.66 -4.97 -9.31
CA MET A 103 4.82 -4.24 -9.82
C MET A 103 5.58 -5.12 -10.76
N GLU A 104 5.78 -4.61 -11.96
CA GLU A 104 6.67 -5.20 -12.93
C GLU A 104 8.03 -4.52 -12.80
N PHE A 105 9.11 -5.28 -12.67
CA PHE A 105 10.43 -4.71 -12.91
C PHE A 105 11.12 -5.45 -14.02
N ARG A 106 11.84 -4.66 -14.80
CA ARG A 106 12.64 -5.14 -15.91
C ARG A 106 14.09 -4.89 -15.56
N SER A 107 14.86 -5.96 -15.50
CA SER A 107 16.31 -5.87 -15.36
C SER A 107 16.97 -6.75 -16.40
N LEU A 108 17.82 -6.13 -17.22
CA LEU A 108 18.80 -6.67 -18.18
C LEU A 108 18.31 -7.78 -19.15
N CYS A 109 17.71 -8.88 -18.67
CA CYS A 109 17.20 -10.02 -19.46
C CYS A 109 15.96 -10.70 -18.83
N SER A 110 15.35 -10.15 -17.78
CA SER A 110 14.21 -10.76 -17.12
C SER A 110 13.21 -9.72 -16.64
N THR A 111 11.94 -10.09 -16.76
CA THR A 111 10.84 -9.37 -16.15
C THR A 111 10.41 -10.16 -14.94
N TRP A 112 10.45 -9.54 -13.76
CA TRP A 112 9.88 -10.12 -12.54
C TRP A 112 8.67 -9.31 -12.10
N THR A 113 7.69 -9.99 -11.52
CA THR A 113 6.44 -9.38 -11.08
C THR A 113 6.25 -9.62 -9.59
N ILE A 114 6.11 -8.53 -8.84
CA ILE A 114 5.81 -8.51 -7.42
C ILE A 114 4.31 -8.28 -7.28
N GLU A 115 3.60 -9.20 -6.64
CA GLU A 115 2.18 -9.07 -6.35
C GLU A 115 1.98 -9.03 -4.83
N ASN A 116 1.32 -7.98 -4.35
CA ASN A 116 0.95 -7.79 -2.96
C ASN A 116 -0.56 -7.60 -2.85
N LYS A 117 -1.16 -8.23 -1.84
CA LYS A 117 -2.60 -8.21 -1.61
C LYS A 117 -2.86 -7.80 -0.17
N PHE A 118 -3.52 -6.66 0.01
CA PHE A 118 -3.80 -6.09 1.32
C PHE A 118 -5.30 -6.10 1.56
N GLU A 119 -5.74 -6.80 2.60
CA GLU A 119 -7.14 -6.77 3.02
C GLU A 119 -7.37 -5.61 3.98
N LEU A 120 -8.32 -4.74 3.64
CA LEU A 120 -8.68 -3.57 4.41
C LEU A 120 -10.10 -3.74 4.93
N LYS A 121 -10.25 -3.69 6.25
CA LYS A 121 -11.53 -3.84 6.93
C LYS A 121 -12.24 -2.49 7.01
N PRO A 122 -13.58 -2.46 6.94
CA PRO A 122 -14.31 -1.20 7.09
C PRO A 122 -14.05 -0.64 8.49
N GLY A 123 -13.78 0.65 8.56
CA GLY A 123 -13.54 1.36 9.80
C GLY A 123 -14.38 2.62 9.90
N THR A 124 -14.72 2.97 11.13
CA THR A 124 -15.31 4.26 11.49
C THR A 124 -14.26 5.16 12.17
N VAL A 125 -12.97 4.91 11.92
CA VAL A 125 -11.89 5.63 12.58
C VAL A 125 -11.69 6.95 11.86
N LYS A 126 -12.21 8.02 12.47
CA LYS A 126 -12.03 9.43 12.09
C LYS A 126 -10.58 9.87 12.30
N ARG A 127 -9.63 9.35 11.53
CA ARG A 127 -8.26 9.86 11.45
C ARG A 127 -8.10 10.61 10.11
N ILE A 128 -8.66 11.82 10.09
CA ILE A 128 -8.11 12.90 9.29
C ILE A 128 -7.94 14.03 10.30
N HIS A 129 -6.69 14.34 10.67
CA HIS A 129 -6.41 15.57 11.38
C HIS A 129 -6.76 16.73 10.45
N SER A 130 -7.59 17.64 10.97
CA SER A 130 -8.02 18.90 10.36
C SER A 130 -6.86 19.86 10.16
#